data_AF-A0A1G4I4I5-F1
#
_entry.id   AF-A0A1G4I4I5-F1
#
_cell.length_a   1.000
_cell.length_b   1.000
_cell.length_c   1.000
_cell.angle_alpha   90.00
_cell.angle_beta   90.00
_cell.angle_gamma   90.00
#
_symmetry.space_group_name_H-M   'P 1'
#
loop_
_entity.id
_entity.type
_entity.pdbx_description
1 polymer ?
#
loop_
_entity_poly.entity_id
_entity_poly.type
_entity_poly.pdbx_seq_one_letter_code
_entity_poly.pdbx_strand_id
1 'polypeptide(L)'
;MLTKGAVVFWSAIAAVQVLTVTTAVNDATNTLAHGSNSWCTESQHLEATIAAVSKEVSARRRTAAQDELTMRMWNVARNAAAAGSERAKFALLYLYGLGTAQRNRENAAPLEQEATAVSRLLAARLENYAAAQAAADFSQPVINAPETARGTVTSRA
;
A
#
# COMPACT_ATOMS: atom_id res chain seq x y z
N MET A 1 34.50 -25.00 -26.54
CA MET A 1 34.49 -24.48 -25.15
C MET A 1 34.17 -22.99 -25.22
N LEU A 2 32.89 -22.67 -25.06
CA LEU A 2 32.23 -21.35 -25.15
C LEU A 2 31.35 -21.31 -23.88
N THR A 3 31.31 -20.31 -23.01
CA THR A 3 31.11 -18.86 -23.15
C THR A 3 31.45 -18.21 -21.79
N LYS A 4 32.18 -17.09 -21.75
CA LYS A 4 31.71 -15.69 -21.60
C LYS A 4 30.79 -15.45 -20.39
N GLY A 5 31.24 -14.51 -19.56
CA GLY A 5 30.66 -14.18 -18.25
C GLY A 5 29.36 -13.39 -18.27
N ALA A 6 28.78 -13.30 -17.08
CA ALA A 6 27.69 -12.41 -16.75
C ALA A 6 27.94 -11.83 -15.36
N VAL A 7 28.29 -10.55 -15.33
CA VAL A 7 28.18 -9.70 -14.14
C VAL A 7 26.70 -9.60 -13.83
N VAL A 8 26.26 -10.20 -12.73
CA VAL A 8 24.86 -10.13 -12.28
C VAL A 8 24.65 -8.74 -11.66
N PHE A 9 24.29 -7.77 -12.51
CA PHE A 9 23.63 -6.55 -12.09
C PHE A 9 22.32 -6.96 -11.41
N TRP A 10 22.22 -6.74 -10.10
CA TRP A 10 20.97 -6.95 -9.37
C TRP A 10 19.99 -5.84 -9.77
N SER A 11 19.17 -6.14 -10.78
CA SER A 11 17.99 -5.36 -11.12
C SER A 11 17.05 -5.33 -9.92
N ALA A 12 16.71 -4.12 -9.45
CA ALA A 12 15.59 -3.90 -8.56
C ALA A 12 14.30 -4.23 -9.34
N ILE A 13 13.84 -5.48 -9.20
CA ILE A 13 12.50 -5.86 -9.65
C ILE A 13 11.54 -5.25 -8.63
N ALA A 14 11.01 -4.08 -8.97
CA ALA A 14 9.73 -3.64 -8.41
C ALA A 14 8.69 -4.67 -8.89
N ALA A 15 8.44 -5.68 -8.06
CA ALA A 15 7.36 -6.63 -8.29
C ALA A 15 6.05 -5.88 -8.08
N VAL A 16 5.58 -5.20 -9.13
CA VAL A 16 4.16 -4.87 -9.29
C VAL A 16 3.45 -6.21 -9.39
N GLN A 17 2.95 -6.69 -8.26
CA GLN A 17 2.07 -7.85 -8.27
C GLN A 17 0.80 -7.42 -9.00
N VAL A 18 0.67 -7.86 -10.24
CA VAL A 18 -0.60 -7.82 -10.97
C VAL A 18 -1.54 -8.73 -10.19
N LEU A 19 -2.41 -8.11 -9.38
CA LEU A 19 -3.48 -8.81 -8.67
C LEU A 19 -4.49 -9.26 -9.73
N THR A 20 -4.42 -10.52 -10.15
CA THR A 20 -5.45 -11.12 -11.01
C THR A 20 -6.73 -11.30 -10.19
N VAL A 21 -7.67 -10.36 -10.38
CA VAL A 21 -9.01 -10.37 -9.80
C VAL A 21 -9.81 -11.49 -10.46
N THR A 22 -10.20 -12.51 -9.69
CA THR A 22 -11.26 -13.43 -10.08
C THR A 22 -12.59 -12.72 -9.89
N THR A 23 -13.21 -12.25 -10.98
CA THR A 23 -14.55 -11.67 -10.96
C THR A 23 -15.57 -12.76 -10.63
N ALA A 24 -16.31 -12.60 -9.53
CA ALA A 24 -17.50 -13.42 -9.27
C ALA A 24 -18.53 -13.22 -10.40
N VAL A 25 -19.17 -14.32 -10.81
CA VAL A 25 -20.06 -14.38 -11.97
C VAL A 25 -21.25 -13.43 -11.78
N ASN A 26 -21.37 -12.47 -12.70
CA ASN A 26 -22.36 -11.41 -12.71
C ASN A 26 -23.66 -11.86 -13.37
N ASP A 27 -24.80 -11.61 -12.73
CA ASP A 27 -26.11 -11.62 -13.40
C ASP A 27 -26.35 -10.23 -14.01
N ALA A 28 -26.17 -10.11 -15.33
CA ALA A 28 -26.19 -8.86 -16.08
C ALA A 28 -27.58 -8.18 -16.15
N THR A 29 -28.62 -8.82 -15.63
CA THR A 29 -30.00 -8.32 -15.70
C THR A 29 -30.41 -7.46 -14.50
N ASN A 30 -29.66 -7.52 -13.39
CA ASN A 30 -29.98 -6.80 -12.16
C ASN A 30 -28.97 -5.68 -11.92
N THR A 31 -29.20 -4.53 -12.57
CA THR A 31 -28.29 -3.37 -12.60
C THR A 31 -27.96 -2.81 -11.21
N LEU A 32 -28.88 -2.94 -10.25
CA LEU A 32 -28.66 -2.53 -8.86
C LEU A 32 -27.73 -3.50 -8.11
N ALA A 33 -27.92 -4.82 -8.28
CA ALA A 33 -27.01 -5.82 -7.70
C ALA A 33 -25.61 -5.74 -8.33
N HIS A 34 -25.53 -5.46 -9.63
CA HIS A 34 -24.28 -5.22 -10.33
C HIS A 34 -23.57 -3.94 -9.84
N GLY A 35 -24.32 -2.85 -9.65
CA GLY A 35 -23.82 -1.60 -9.07
C GLY A 35 -23.31 -1.79 -7.63
N SER A 36 -24.06 -2.48 -6.78
CA SER A 36 -23.68 -2.77 -5.39
C SER A 36 -22.39 -3.60 -5.30
N ASN A 37 -22.24 -4.65 -6.11
CA ASN A 37 -21.01 -5.46 -6.13
C ASN A 37 -19.80 -4.66 -6.61
N SER A 38 -19.98 -3.75 -7.58
CA SER A 38 -18.90 -2.88 -8.05
C SER A 38 -18.41 -1.91 -6.97
N TRP A 39 -19.32 -1.38 -6.14
CA TRP A 39 -19.00 -0.45 -5.05
C TRP A 39 -18.31 -1.15 -3.87
N CYS A 40 -18.78 -2.34 -3.49
CA CYS A 40 -18.10 -3.15 -2.47
C CYS A 40 -16.67 -3.51 -2.91
N THR A 41 -16.48 -3.88 -4.18
CA THR A 41 -15.16 -4.19 -4.72
C THR A 41 -14.23 -2.97 -4.72
N GLU A 42 -14.73 -1.80 -5.13
CA GLU A 42 -13.96 -0.55 -5.11
C GLU A 42 -13.55 -0.16 -3.68
N SER A 43 -14.46 -0.30 -2.70
CA SER A 43 -14.15 0.01 -1.29
C SER A 43 -13.01 -0.86 -0.73
N GLN A 44 -13.05 -2.17 -1.00
CA GLN A 44 -11.98 -3.10 -0.61
C GLN A 44 -10.65 -2.77 -1.30
N HIS A 45 -10.70 -2.36 -2.58
CA HIS A 45 -9.49 -1.92 -3.28
C HIS A 45 -8.89 -0.64 -2.68
N LEU A 46 -9.72 0.32 -2.29
CA LEU A 46 -9.26 1.56 -1.63
C LEU A 46 -8.61 1.26 -0.27
N GLU A 47 -9.24 0.42 0.55
CA GLU A 47 -8.67 -0.01 1.85
C GLU A 47 -7.33 -0.72 1.68
N ALA A 48 -7.24 -1.68 0.75
CA ALA A 48 -6.01 -2.39 0.45
C ALA A 48 -4.90 -1.44 -0.03
N THR A 49 -5.25 -0.44 -0.84
CA THR A 49 -4.31 0.58 -1.32
C THR A 49 -3.78 1.45 -0.18
N ILE A 50 -4.65 1.92 0.72
CA ILE A 50 -4.24 2.68 1.91
C ILE A 50 -3.29 1.85 2.79
N ALA A 51 -3.62 0.57 3.03
CA ALA A 51 -2.78 -0.33 3.80
C ALA A 51 -1.41 -0.58 3.14
N ALA A 52 -1.38 -0.74 1.81
CA ALA A 52 -0.15 -0.93 1.04
C ALA A 52 0.76 0.30 1.10
N VAL A 53 0.20 1.51 0.93
CA VAL A 53 0.93 2.79 1.06
C VAL A 53 1.54 2.92 2.46
N SER A 54 0.76 2.66 3.51
CA SER A 54 1.25 2.70 4.90
C SER A 54 2.38 1.70 5.17
N LYS A 55 2.25 0.49 4.62
CA LYS A 55 3.28 -0.56 4.74
C LYS A 55 4.58 -0.15 4.06
N GLU A 56 4.51 0.41 2.86
CA GLU A 56 5.70 0.86 2.10
C GLU A 56 6.41 2.00 2.84
N VAL A 57 5.67 3.02 3.30
CA VAL A 57 6.22 4.12 4.12
C VAL A 57 6.94 3.58 5.36
N SER A 58 6.29 2.66 6.08
CA SER A 58 6.86 2.05 7.29
C SER A 58 8.08 1.18 6.99
N ALA A 59 8.14 0.54 5.82
CA ALA A 59 9.31 -0.21 5.37
C ALA A 59 10.48 0.74 5.10
N ARG A 60 10.26 1.81 4.34
CA ARG A 60 11.33 2.77 4.01
C ARG A 60 11.88 3.50 5.22
N ARG A 61 11.02 3.90 6.17
CA ARG A 61 11.45 4.45 7.47
C ARG A 61 12.39 3.50 8.21
N ARG A 62 12.02 2.22 8.30
CA ARG A 62 12.84 1.20 8.98
C ARG A 62 14.18 0.98 8.27
N THR A 63 14.17 0.91 6.94
CA THR A 63 15.42 0.80 6.16
C THR A 63 16.33 2.00 6.39
N ALA A 64 15.80 3.23 6.29
CA ALA A 64 16.59 4.43 6.54
C ALA A 64 17.20 4.43 7.95
N ALA A 65 16.43 4.08 8.98
CA ALA A 65 16.92 3.97 10.36
C ALA A 65 18.00 2.88 10.53
N GLN A 66 17.82 1.71 9.90
CA GLN A 66 18.79 0.62 9.92
C GLN A 66 20.10 1.00 9.22
N ASP A 67 20.01 1.75 8.11
CA ASP A 67 21.19 2.27 7.42
C ASP A 67 21.98 3.23 8.31
N GLU A 68 21.31 4.13 9.05
CA GLU A 68 21.99 5.02 9.99
C GLU A 68 22.74 4.25 11.08
N LEU A 69 22.09 3.23 11.65
CA LEU A 69 22.67 2.39 12.70
C LEU A 69 23.87 1.63 12.17
N THR A 70 23.76 1.04 10.99
CA THR A 70 24.85 0.30 10.32
C THR A 70 26.05 1.21 10.06
N MET A 71 25.80 2.42 9.57
CA MET A 71 26.84 3.43 9.35
C MET A 71 27.54 3.85 10.66
N ARG A 72 26.77 4.03 11.75
CA ARG A 72 27.35 4.31 13.07
C ARG A 72 28.20 3.15 13.57
N MET A 73 27.73 1.91 13.41
CA MET A 73 28.48 0.72 13.81
C MET A 73 29.80 0.60 13.06
N TRP A 74 29.81 0.79 11.74
CA TRP A 74 31.05 0.76 10.96
C TRP A 74 32.01 1.88 11.35
N ASN A 75 31.51 3.06 11.68
CA ASN A 75 32.35 4.14 12.18
C ASN A 75 32.98 3.80 13.55
N VAL A 76 32.21 3.24 14.48
CA VAL A 76 32.72 2.78 15.78
C VAL A 76 33.74 1.67 15.60
N ALA A 77 33.45 0.66 14.78
CA ALA A 77 34.34 -0.46 14.52
C ALA A 77 35.65 -0.02 13.85
N ARG A 78 35.60 0.95 12.93
CA ARG A 78 36.80 1.60 12.36
C ARG A 78 37.66 2.22 13.45
N ASN A 79 37.06 2.93 14.40
CA ASN A 79 37.80 3.62 15.45
C ASN A 79 38.35 2.65 16.51
N ALA A 80 37.64 1.55 16.77
CA ALA A 80 38.04 0.51 17.72
C ALA A 80 39.06 -0.48 17.16
N ALA A 81 39.14 -0.66 15.83
CA ALA A 81 40.04 -1.63 15.21
C ALA A 81 41.52 -1.29 15.48
N ALA A 82 42.28 -2.24 16.01
CA ALA A 82 43.70 -2.06 16.30
C ALA A 82 44.58 -2.16 15.04
N ALA A 83 44.25 -3.10 14.14
CA ALA A 83 44.98 -3.35 12.90
C ALA A 83 44.59 -2.35 11.79
N GLY A 84 45.57 -1.83 11.06
CA GLY A 84 45.34 -0.90 9.94
C GLY A 84 44.49 -1.50 8.81
N SER A 85 44.65 -2.79 8.53
CA SER A 85 43.85 -3.52 7.53
C SER A 85 42.37 -3.60 7.91
N GLU A 86 42.06 -3.71 9.20
CA GLU A 86 40.69 -3.79 9.70
C GLU A 86 40.03 -2.41 9.75
N ARG A 87 40.79 -1.37 10.12
CA ARG A 87 40.35 0.03 9.93
C ARG A 87 39.97 0.31 8.48
N ALA A 88 40.79 -0.15 7.52
CA ALA A 88 40.54 0.05 6.09
C ALA A 88 39.26 -0.66 5.61
N LYS A 89 38.99 -1.88 6.10
CA LYS A 89 37.74 -2.61 5.80
C LYS A 89 36.51 -1.83 6.25
N PHE A 90 36.48 -1.36 7.49
CA PHE A 90 35.34 -0.58 8.00
C PHE A 90 35.21 0.79 7.32
N ALA A 91 36.32 1.42 6.93
CA ALA A 91 36.29 2.64 6.13
C ALA A 91 35.66 2.41 4.74
N LEU A 92 35.97 1.30 4.08
CA LEU A 92 35.36 0.92 2.81
C LEU A 92 33.87 0.64 2.96
N LEU A 93 33.46 -0.13 3.98
CA LEU A 93 32.05 -0.37 4.27
C LEU A 93 31.28 0.93 4.51
N TYR A 94 31.85 1.84 5.32
CA TYR A 94 31.27 3.16 5.57
C TYR A 94 31.09 3.96 4.27
N LEU A 95 32.11 4.04 3.42
CA LEU A 95 32.01 4.76 2.13
C LEU A 95 30.97 4.14 1.20
N TYR A 96 30.91 2.80 1.14
CA TYR A 96 29.91 2.08 0.36
C TYR A 96 28.48 2.38 0.86
N GLY A 97 28.26 2.31 2.17
CA GLY A 97 26.95 2.56 2.77
C GLY A 97 26.47 3.99 2.65
N LEU A 98 27.39 4.96 2.59
CA LEU A 98 27.07 6.39 2.57
C LEU A 98 26.12 6.74 1.41
N GLY A 99 26.39 6.25 0.20
CA GLY A 99 25.57 6.54 -0.97
C GLY A 99 24.16 5.92 -0.89
N THR A 100 24.06 4.71 -0.34
CA THR A 100 22.77 4.02 -0.20
C THR A 100 21.93 4.62 0.93
N ALA A 101 22.54 4.87 2.09
CA ALA A 101 21.89 5.50 3.24
C ALA A 101 21.37 6.90 2.90
N GLN A 102 22.15 7.68 2.14
CA GLN A 102 21.74 9.03 1.72
C GLN A 102 20.51 8.97 0.80
N ARG A 103 20.54 8.13 -0.24
CA ARG A 103 19.38 7.95 -1.14
C ARG A 103 18.14 7.48 -0.39
N ASN A 104 18.29 6.54 0.55
CA ASN A 104 17.17 6.02 1.32
C ASN A 104 16.55 7.09 2.23
N ARG A 105 17.37 7.96 2.84
CA ARG A 105 16.89 9.13 3.60
C ARG A 105 16.18 10.15 2.72
N GLU A 106 16.80 10.53 1.61
CA GLU A 106 16.25 11.52 0.67
C GLU A 106 14.92 11.08 0.08
N ASN A 107 14.73 9.78 -0.14
CA ASN A 107 13.49 9.22 -0.66
C ASN A 107 12.42 8.96 0.40
N ALA A 108 12.77 8.88 1.69
CA ALA A 108 11.81 8.54 2.75
C ALA A 108 10.91 9.73 3.11
N ALA A 109 11.49 10.93 3.31
CA ALA A 109 10.74 12.13 3.71
C ALA A 109 9.69 12.61 2.67
N PRO A 110 10.01 12.76 1.36
CA PRO A 110 9.00 13.16 0.38
C PRO A 110 7.93 12.07 0.19
N LEU A 111 8.32 10.79 0.26
CA LEU A 111 7.37 9.68 0.18
C LEU A 111 6.33 9.74 1.31
N GLU A 112 6.73 10.08 2.55
CA GLU A 112 5.79 10.21 3.67
C GLU A 112 4.76 11.31 3.43
N GLN A 113 5.20 12.45 2.89
CA GLN A 113 4.32 13.58 2.62
C GLN A 113 3.32 13.24 1.51
N GLU A 114 3.81 12.68 0.41
CA GLU A 114 2.96 12.24 -0.71
C GLU A 114 2.01 11.11 -0.29
N ALA A 115 2.51 10.12 0.45
CA ALA A 115 1.70 9.03 0.99
C ALA A 115 0.59 9.56 1.91
N THR A 116 0.89 10.53 2.77
CA THR A 116 -0.13 11.14 3.64
C THR A 116 -1.22 11.84 2.84
N ALA A 117 -0.83 12.60 1.80
CA ALA A 117 -1.78 13.28 0.93
C ALA A 117 -2.67 12.28 0.17
N VAL A 118 -2.08 11.25 -0.43
CA VAL A 118 -2.79 10.20 -1.16
C VAL A 118 -3.69 9.40 -0.21
N SER A 119 -3.21 8.97 0.95
CA SER A 119 -4.02 8.23 1.93
C SER A 119 -5.21 9.06 2.42
N ARG A 120 -5.08 10.38 2.62
CA ARG A 120 -6.23 11.24 2.95
C ARG A 120 -7.26 11.29 1.83
N LEU A 121 -6.81 11.42 0.58
CA LEU A 121 -7.72 11.44 -0.57
C LEU A 121 -8.47 10.11 -0.71
N LEU A 122 -7.77 8.99 -0.57
CA LEU A 122 -8.36 7.65 -0.63
C LEU A 122 -9.33 7.41 0.54
N ALA A 123 -9.00 7.86 1.75
CA ALA A 123 -9.87 7.75 2.91
C ALA A 123 -11.16 8.57 2.74
N ALA A 124 -11.06 9.82 2.27
CA ALA A 124 -12.24 10.64 1.97
C ALA A 124 -13.13 9.99 0.89
N ARG A 125 -12.52 9.33 -0.10
CA ARG A 125 -13.27 8.59 -1.12
C ARG A 125 -13.99 7.37 -0.51
N LEU A 126 -13.34 6.65 0.41
CA LEU A 126 -13.95 5.54 1.13
C LEU A 126 -15.13 5.99 2.01
N GLU A 127 -15.00 7.12 2.71
CA GLU A 127 -16.08 7.73 3.50
C GLU A 127 -17.30 8.08 2.63
N ASN A 128 -17.07 8.64 1.44
CA ASN A 128 -18.15 8.92 0.49
C ASN A 128 -18.87 7.65 0.02
N TYR A 129 -18.13 6.56 -0.22
CA TYR A 129 -18.74 5.26 -0.55
C TYR A 129 -19.56 4.71 0.61
N ALA A 130 -19.05 4.79 1.84
CA ALA A 130 -19.78 4.35 3.03
C ALA A 130 -21.07 5.16 3.25
N ALA A 131 -21.01 6.49 3.05
CA ALA A 131 -22.19 7.36 3.15
C ALA A 131 -23.23 7.05 2.06
N ALA A 132 -22.79 6.82 0.82
CA ALA A 132 -23.68 6.43 -0.28
C ALA A 132 -24.34 5.07 -0.03
N GLN A 133 -23.60 4.10 0.54
CA GLN A 133 -24.14 2.80 0.92
C GLN A 133 -25.19 2.93 2.03
N ALA A 134 -24.90 3.69 3.09
CA ALA A 134 -25.85 3.92 4.17
C ALA A 134 -27.15 4.59 3.70
N ALA A 135 -27.06 5.55 2.77
CA ALA A 135 -28.21 6.19 2.15
C ALA A 135 -29.04 5.20 1.30
N ALA A 136 -28.36 4.32 0.55
CA ALA A 136 -29.01 3.27 -0.22
C ALA A 136 -29.73 2.25 0.68
N ASP A 137 -29.08 1.80 1.76
CA ASP A 137 -29.65 0.86 2.72
C ASP A 137 -30.88 1.43 3.44
N PHE A 138 -30.85 2.72 3.80
CA PHE A 138 -32.01 3.41 4.40
C PHE A 138 -33.19 3.55 3.43
N SER A 139 -32.91 3.62 2.12
CA SER A 139 -33.93 3.76 1.08
C SER A 139 -34.57 2.43 0.64
N GLN A 140 -34.11 1.29 1.13
CA GLN A 140 -34.71 0.00 0.76
C GLN A 140 -36.09 -0.14 1.40
N PRO A 141 -37.17 -0.28 0.60
CA PRO A 141 -38.49 -0.55 1.16
C PRO A 141 -38.45 -1.93 1.83
N VAL A 142 -38.91 -2.00 3.08
CA VAL A 142 -39.17 -3.27 3.76
C VAL A 142 -40.35 -3.93 3.02
N ILE A 143 -40.05 -4.76 2.03
CA ILE A 143 -41.06 -5.61 1.39
C ILE A 143 -41.27 -6.80 2.32
N ASN A 144 -42.18 -6.66 3.27
CA ASN A 144 -42.75 -7.81 3.96
C ASN A 144 -43.47 -8.67 2.89
N ALA A 145 -43.02 -9.92 2.73
CA ALA A 145 -43.63 -10.88 1.80
C ALA A 145 -45.09 -11.22 2.19
N PRO A 146 -45.85 -11.82 1.27
CA PRO A 146 -47.10 -11.29 0.75
C PRO A 146 -48.23 -11.27 1.81
N GLU A 147 -48.74 -10.09 2.12
CA GLU A 147 -50.08 -9.99 2.70
C GLU A 147 -51.09 -10.03 1.55
N THR A 148 -51.86 -11.11 1.52
CA THR A 148 -53.07 -11.23 0.70
C THR A 148 -54.09 -10.20 1.15
N ALA A 149 -53.92 -8.92 0.83
CA ALA A 149 -54.93 -7.91 1.09
C ALA A 149 -54.75 -6.67 0.21
N ARG A 150 -55.74 -6.43 -0.66
CA ARG A 150 -55.97 -5.11 -1.26
C ARG A 150 -56.10 -4.09 -0.14
N GLY A 151 -55.29 -3.03 -0.13
CA GLY A 151 -55.51 -1.91 0.78
C GLY A 151 -54.38 -0.88 0.83
N THR A 152 -54.56 0.19 0.05
CA THR A 152 -54.13 1.58 0.28
C THR A 152 -52.69 1.88 0.74
N VAL A 153 -51.91 2.50 -0.15
CA VAL A 153 -50.64 3.15 0.16
C VAL A 153 -50.90 4.41 1.01
N THR A 154 -50.44 4.43 2.25
CA THR A 154 -50.30 5.67 3.03
C THR A 154 -48.83 6.10 3.02
N SER A 155 -48.52 7.20 2.33
CA SER A 155 -47.26 7.92 2.50
C SER A 155 -47.32 8.77 3.77
N ARG A 156 -46.29 8.73 4.62
CA ARG A 156 -46.09 9.75 5.65
C ARG A 156 -45.02 10.74 5.19
N ALA A 157 -45.38 12.01 5.29
CA ALA A 157 -44.48 13.17 5.27
C ALA A 157 -43.71 13.28 6.59
#